data_AF-A0A976KQ92-F1
#
_entry.id   AF-A0A976KQ92-F1
#
_cell.length_a   1.000
_cell.length_b   1.000
_cell.length_c   1.000
_cell.angle_alpha   90.00
_cell.angle_beta   90.00
_cell.angle_gamma   90.00
#
_symmetry.space_group_name_H-M   'P 1'
#
loop_
_entity.id
_entity.type
_entity.pdbx_description
1 polymer ?
#
loop_
_entity_poly.entity_id
_entity_poly.type
_entity_poly.pdbx_seq_one_letter_code
_entity_poly.pdbx_strand_id
1 'polypeptide(L)'
;MTSFLFWQRWLLVLGIAFVVFGAVLTLPFGASMFDSLINPIFWGTEHIPPPANAFKLFVYGVLGAAMVGWGGLLAFIAYHPFRQKRPWAWKCLATVFPVWFVFGLYVSMRGGVYWNVVGDILFFLMVMMPVCFTRRDFANANKR
;
A
#
# COMPACT_ATOMS: atom_id res chain seq x y z
N MET A 1 -7.24 -25.86 -3.22
CA MET A 1 -7.68 -24.56 -3.79
C MET A 1 -6.90 -24.32 -5.07
N THR A 2 -7.51 -23.75 -6.12
CA THR A 2 -6.73 -23.39 -7.32
C THR A 2 -5.73 -22.28 -6.99
N SER A 3 -4.55 -22.30 -7.61
CA SER A 3 -3.51 -21.26 -7.44
C SER A 3 -4.07 -19.85 -7.59
N PHE A 4 -5.00 -19.65 -8.54
CA PHE A 4 -5.70 -18.39 -8.74
C PHE A 4 -6.50 -17.90 -7.52
N LEU A 5 -7.30 -18.77 -6.89
CA LEU A 5 -8.12 -18.40 -5.72
C LEU A 5 -7.26 -18.03 -4.53
N PHE A 6 -6.09 -18.66 -4.38
CA PHE A 6 -5.12 -18.28 -3.35
C PHE A 6 -4.64 -16.84 -3.57
N TRP A 7 -4.18 -16.50 -4.77
CA TRP A 7 -3.70 -15.15 -5.10
C TRP A 7 -4.80 -14.08 -5.02
N GLN A 8 -6.03 -14.42 -5.42
CA GLN A 8 -7.18 -13.54 -5.27
C GLN A 8 -7.49 -13.24 -3.80
N ARG A 9 -7.49 -14.26 -2.93
CA ARG A 9 -7.71 -14.10 -1.49
C ARG A 9 -6.55 -13.36 -0.82
N TRP A 10 -5.32 -13.59 -1.27
CA TRP A 10 -4.15 -12.84 -0.81
C TRP A 10 -4.33 -11.34 -1.04
N LEU A 11 -4.70 -10.92 -2.25
CA LEU A 11 -4.96 -9.50 -2.56
C LEU A 11 -6.11 -8.93 -1.73
N LEU A 12 -7.16 -9.72 -1.48
CA LEU A 12 -8.28 -9.30 -0.64
C LEU A 12 -7.84 -9.07 0.81
N VAL A 13 -7.14 -10.04 1.40
CA VAL A 13 -6.63 -9.94 2.77
C VAL A 13 -5.65 -8.78 2.88
N LEU A 14 -4.78 -8.60 1.89
CA LEU A 14 -3.84 -7.48 1.84
C LEU A 14 -4.58 -6.13 1.80
N GLY A 15 -5.63 -6.00 0.98
CA GLY A 15 -6.46 -4.79 0.94
C GLY A 15 -7.13 -4.51 2.28
N ILE A 16 -7.72 -5.53 2.93
CA ILE A 16 -8.34 -5.39 4.26
C ILE A 16 -7.30 -5.01 5.32
N ALA A 17 -6.13 -5.66 5.32
CA ALA A 17 -5.04 -5.33 6.23
C ALA A 17 -4.57 -3.87 6.03
N PHE A 18 -4.50 -3.41 4.79
CA PHE A 18 -4.14 -2.02 4.47
C PHE A 18 -5.20 -1.01 4.94
N VAL A 19 -6.49 -1.37 4.87
CA VAL A 19 -7.57 -0.59 5.47
C VAL A 19 -7.39 -0.47 6.98
N VAL A 20 -7.20 -1.59 7.67
CA VAL A 20 -7.04 -1.61 9.13
C VAL A 20 -5.80 -0.80 9.53
N PHE A 21 -4.68 -1.00 8.83
CA PHE A 21 -3.45 -0.26 9.09
C PHE A 21 -3.61 1.24 8.86
N GLY A 22 -4.26 1.65 7.76
CA GLY A 22 -4.60 3.05 7.51
C GLY A 22 -5.49 3.65 8.59
N ALA A 23 -6.51 2.92 9.04
CA ALA A 23 -7.40 3.36 10.12
C ALA A 23 -6.68 3.51 11.46
N VAL A 24 -5.71 2.64 11.77
CA VAL A 24 -4.85 2.80 12.95
C VAL A 24 -3.96 4.04 12.81
N LEU A 25 -3.41 4.28 11.62
CA LEU A 25 -2.52 5.40 11.35
C LEU A 25 -3.21 6.77 11.51
N THR A 26 -4.53 6.83 11.38
CA THR A 26 -5.28 8.08 11.64
C THR A 26 -5.36 8.46 13.11
N LEU A 27 -5.08 7.52 14.00
CA LEU A 27 -5.13 7.72 15.45
C LEU A 27 -3.78 8.29 15.94
N PRO A 28 -3.78 9.15 16.98
CA PRO A 28 -2.53 9.79 17.46
C PRO A 28 -1.43 8.79 17.85
N PHE A 29 -1.80 7.66 18.45
CA PHE A 29 -0.83 6.61 18.78
C PHE A 29 -0.28 5.91 17.53
N GLY A 30 -1.09 5.73 16.48
CA GLY A 30 -0.67 5.14 15.22
C GLY A 30 0.34 6.03 14.49
N ALA A 31 0.08 7.33 14.45
CA ALA A 31 1.01 8.32 13.91
C ALA A 31 2.36 8.37 14.66
N SER A 32 2.38 7.93 15.92
CA SER A 32 3.59 7.90 16.76
C SER A 32 4.38 6.58 16.64
N MET A 33 3.82 5.54 16.00
CA MET A 33 4.47 4.23 15.85
C MET A 33 5.80 4.29 15.08
N PHE A 34 5.96 5.31 14.22
CA PHE A 34 7.13 5.48 13.35
C PHE A 34 8.11 6.51 13.87
N ASP A 35 7.89 7.05 15.07
CA ASP A 35 8.67 8.16 15.60
C ASP A 35 10.16 7.84 15.71
N SER A 36 10.51 6.64 16.19
CA SER A 36 11.90 6.20 16.31
C SER A 36 12.59 5.95 14.97
N LEU A 37 11.83 5.72 13.90
CA LEU A 37 12.35 5.37 12.57
C LEU A 37 12.46 6.59 11.64
N ILE A 38 11.54 7.55 11.78
CA ILE A 38 11.39 8.67 10.84
C ILE A 38 11.86 9.98 11.46
N ASN A 39 11.57 10.24 12.74
CA ASN A 39 11.90 11.53 13.34
C ASN A 39 13.39 11.83 13.38
N PRO A 40 14.31 10.86 13.66
CA PRO A 40 15.74 11.14 13.66
C PRO A 40 16.29 11.65 12.32
N ILE A 41 15.61 11.34 11.21
CA ILE A 41 16.02 11.74 9.86
C ILE A 41 15.72 13.24 9.63
N PHE A 42 14.63 13.74 10.20
CA PHE A 42 14.18 15.13 10.02
C PHE A 42 14.56 16.06 11.18
N TRP A 43 14.66 15.52 12.39
CA TRP A 43 14.83 16.29 13.64
C TRP A 43 16.07 15.88 14.45
N GLY A 44 16.83 14.87 13.99
CA GLY A 44 18.00 14.38 14.72
C GLY A 44 17.64 13.84 16.12
N THR A 45 18.43 14.21 17.12
CA THR A 45 18.16 13.89 18.54
C THR A 45 17.33 14.96 19.25
N GLU A 46 16.91 16.01 18.54
CA GLU A 46 16.18 17.13 19.15
C GLU A 46 14.71 16.80 19.38
N HIS A 47 14.11 17.50 20.34
CA HIS A 47 12.69 17.37 20.62
C HIS A 47 11.88 18.05 19.52
N ILE A 48 10.85 17.37 19.00
CA ILE A 48 10.00 17.94 17.95
C ILE A 48 9.22 19.14 18.52
N PRO A 49 9.29 20.32 17.88
CA PRO A 49 8.50 21.47 18.29
C PRO A 49 7.00 21.15 18.29
N PRO A 50 6.20 21.63 19.26
CA PRO A 50 4.77 21.31 19.31
C PRO A 50 3.99 21.57 18.01
N PRO A 51 4.23 22.67 17.26
CA PRO A 51 3.58 22.89 15.97
C PRO A 51 3.97 21.85 14.90
N ALA A 52 5.24 21.42 14.89
CA ALA A 52 5.73 20.40 13.97
C ALA A 52 5.13 19.03 14.30
N ASN A 53 4.96 18.71 15.58
CA ASN A 53 4.30 17.49 16.01
C ASN A 53 2.80 17.49 15.62
N ALA A 54 2.11 18.62 15.77
CA ALA A 54 0.73 18.76 15.33
C ALA A 54 0.60 18.56 13.79
N PHE A 55 1.52 19.15 13.02
CA PHE A 55 1.56 18.94 11.57
C PHE A 55 1.85 17.48 11.21
N LYS A 56 2.80 16.82 11.89
CA LYS A 56 3.09 15.39 11.72
C LYS A 56 1.84 14.53 11.94
N LEU A 57 1.13 14.75 13.04
CA LEU A 57 -0.11 14.03 13.36
C LEU A 57 -1.18 14.24 12.27
N PHE A 58 -1.34 15.46 11.76
CA PHE A 58 -2.25 15.75 10.65
C PHE A 58 -1.85 15.00 9.37
N VAL A 59 -0.57 15.01 8.99
CA VAL A 59 -0.07 14.34 7.78
C VAL A 59 -0.28 12.82 7.86
N TYR A 60 0.05 12.18 8.99
CA TYR A 60 -0.24 10.76 9.19
C TYR A 60 -1.74 10.46 9.21
N GLY A 61 -2.55 11.38 9.77
CA GLY A 61 -4.00 11.36 9.70
C GLY A 61 -4.54 11.24 8.28
N VAL A 62 -4.09 12.16 7.41
CA VAL A 62 -4.49 12.18 5.99
C VAL A 62 -3.94 10.97 5.23
N LEU A 63 -2.69 10.57 5.50
CA LEU A 63 -2.09 9.37 4.91
C LEU A 63 -2.89 8.12 5.27
N GLY A 64 -3.24 7.94 6.54
CA GLY A 64 -4.05 6.82 7.01
C GLY A 64 -5.42 6.77 6.34
N ALA A 65 -6.09 7.92 6.20
CA ALA A 65 -7.36 8.01 5.48
C ALA A 65 -7.22 7.63 3.99
N ALA A 66 -6.14 8.07 3.33
CA ALA A 66 -5.85 7.67 1.96
C ALA A 66 -5.61 6.16 1.83
N MET A 67 -4.92 5.55 2.80
CA MET A 67 -4.66 4.11 2.86
C MET A 67 -5.95 3.31 3.08
N VAL A 68 -6.88 3.80 3.90
CA VAL A 68 -8.23 3.21 4.02
C VAL A 68 -8.94 3.21 2.66
N GLY A 69 -8.93 4.34 1.95
CA GLY A 69 -9.53 4.43 0.62
C GLY A 69 -8.90 3.45 -0.38
N TRP A 70 -7.57 3.47 -0.50
CA TRP A 70 -6.83 2.61 -1.43
C TRP A 70 -6.92 1.13 -1.09
N GLY A 71 -6.83 0.76 0.18
CA GLY A 71 -6.99 -0.61 0.65
C GLY A 71 -8.39 -1.14 0.37
N GLY A 72 -9.41 -0.29 0.55
CA GLY A 72 -10.79 -0.59 0.20
C GLY A 72 -10.93 -0.84 -1.31
N LEU A 73 -10.40 0.05 -2.14
CA LEU A 73 -10.39 -0.13 -3.60
C LEU A 73 -9.71 -1.44 -4.02
N LEU A 74 -8.56 -1.76 -3.43
CA LEU A 74 -7.86 -3.02 -3.68
C LEU A 74 -8.72 -4.23 -3.29
N ALA A 75 -9.36 -4.19 -2.12
CA ALA A 75 -10.25 -5.25 -1.65
C ALA A 75 -11.45 -5.45 -2.58
N PHE A 76 -12.11 -4.37 -3.02
CA PHE A 76 -13.22 -4.43 -3.96
C PHE A 76 -12.78 -4.96 -5.33
N ILE A 77 -11.65 -4.49 -5.86
CA ILE A 77 -11.07 -4.99 -7.12
C ILE A 77 -10.76 -6.48 -6.99
N ALA A 78 -10.11 -6.90 -5.90
CA ALA A 78 -9.75 -8.28 -5.64
C ALA A 78 -10.99 -9.19 -5.53
N TYR A 79 -12.03 -8.75 -4.82
CA TYR A 79 -13.22 -9.55 -4.55
C TYR A 79 -14.15 -9.68 -5.76
N HIS A 80 -14.34 -8.60 -6.53
CA HIS A 80 -15.28 -8.58 -7.65
C HIS A 80 -14.59 -8.79 -9.02
N PRO A 81 -14.04 -7.77 -9.69
CA PRO A 81 -13.61 -7.91 -11.08
C PRO A 81 -12.37 -8.79 -11.24
N PHE A 82 -11.47 -8.82 -10.26
CA PHE A 82 -10.31 -9.71 -10.29
C PHE A 82 -10.76 -11.18 -10.17
N ARG A 83 -11.63 -11.51 -9.21
CA ARG A 83 -12.22 -12.86 -9.06
C ARG A 83 -12.98 -13.32 -10.32
N GLN A 84 -13.65 -12.39 -11.00
CA GLN A 84 -14.33 -12.63 -12.29
C GLN A 84 -13.38 -12.70 -13.49
N LYS A 85 -12.06 -12.61 -13.28
CA LYS A 85 -11.02 -12.64 -14.31
C LYS A 85 -11.19 -11.53 -15.37
N ARG A 86 -11.72 -10.36 -14.98
CA ARG A 86 -11.87 -9.22 -15.89
C ARG A 86 -10.48 -8.68 -16.27
N PRO A 87 -10.11 -8.62 -17.57
CA PRO A 87 -8.78 -8.20 -18.00
C PRO A 87 -8.37 -6.80 -17.53
N TRP A 88 -9.33 -5.87 -17.42
CA TRP A 88 -9.05 -4.51 -16.96
C TRP A 88 -8.60 -4.48 -15.49
N ALA A 89 -9.08 -5.39 -14.63
CA ALA A 89 -8.69 -5.43 -13.22
C ALA A 89 -7.21 -5.81 -13.08
N TRP A 90 -6.77 -6.82 -13.86
CA TRP A 90 -5.37 -7.18 -13.91
C TRP A 90 -4.51 -6.04 -14.46
N LYS A 91 -4.93 -5.40 -15.57
CA LYS A 91 -4.21 -4.25 -16.14
C LYS A 91 -4.10 -3.09 -15.15
N CYS A 92 -5.18 -2.77 -14.44
CA CYS A 92 -5.21 -1.72 -13.42
C CYS A 92 -4.15 -1.97 -12.35
N LEU A 93 -4.11 -3.18 -11.78
CA LEU A 93 -3.08 -3.52 -10.79
C LEU A 93 -1.68 -3.53 -11.38
N ALA A 94 -1.52 -4.06 -12.59
CA ALA A 94 -0.22 -4.15 -13.27
C ALA A 94 0.35 -2.79 -13.73
N THR A 95 -0.46 -1.73 -13.83
CA THR A 95 0.00 -0.40 -14.24
C THR A 95 0.03 0.59 -13.09
N VAL A 96 -1.02 0.66 -12.28
CA VAL A 96 -1.18 1.69 -11.25
C VAL A 96 -0.21 1.46 -10.08
N PHE A 97 -0.01 0.20 -9.66
CA PHE A 97 0.91 -0.10 -8.55
C PHE A 97 2.38 0.20 -8.87
N PRO A 98 2.93 -0.17 -10.05
CA PRO A 98 4.29 0.23 -10.42
C PRO A 98 4.47 1.74 -10.48
N VAL A 99 3.48 2.47 -10.99
CA VAL A 99 3.54 3.94 -11.02
C VAL A 99 3.59 4.50 -9.60
N TRP A 100 2.68 4.08 -8.72
CA TRP A 100 2.70 4.47 -7.30
C TRP A 100 4.04 4.15 -6.64
N PHE A 101 4.57 2.94 -6.86
CA PHE A 101 5.83 2.51 -6.27
C PHE A 101 7.01 3.36 -6.74
N VAL A 102 7.11 3.71 -8.03
CA VAL A 102 8.19 4.57 -8.54
C VAL A 102 8.16 5.95 -7.89
N PHE A 103 6.98 6.57 -7.80
CA PHE A 103 6.85 7.89 -7.17
C PHE A 103 7.13 7.82 -5.66
N GLY A 104 6.63 6.81 -4.96
CA GLY A 104 6.88 6.60 -3.53
C GLY A 104 8.36 6.38 -3.22
N LEU A 105 9.02 5.54 -4.02
CA LEU A 105 10.44 5.27 -3.91
C LEU A 105 11.26 6.55 -4.13
N TYR A 106 10.96 7.32 -5.17
CA TYR A 106 11.65 8.58 -5.46
C TYR A 106 11.56 9.57 -4.29
N VAL A 107 10.37 9.78 -3.74
CA VAL A 107 10.15 10.70 -2.61
C VAL A 107 10.89 10.21 -1.36
N SER A 108 10.80 8.92 -1.06
CA SER A 108 11.42 8.32 0.13
C SER A 108 12.95 8.38 0.07
N MET A 109 13.54 8.08 -1.09
CA MET A 109 14.99 8.18 -1.29
C MET A 109 15.47 9.63 -1.21
N ARG A 110 14.75 10.58 -1.82
CA ARG A 110 15.07 12.01 -1.73
C ARG A 110 15.01 12.54 -0.30
N GLY A 111 14.08 12.03 0.51
CA GLY A 111 13.94 12.39 1.92
C GLY A 111 14.86 11.63 2.88
N GLY A 112 15.66 10.67 2.39
CA GLY A 112 16.53 9.83 3.24
C GLY A 112 15.78 8.82 4.11
N VAL A 113 14.48 8.60 3.87
CA VAL A 113 13.61 7.75 4.69
C VAL A 113 13.67 6.30 4.21
N TYR A 114 14.80 5.64 4.45
CA TYR A 114 15.05 4.27 3.95
C TYR A 114 14.09 3.21 4.53
N TRP A 115 13.58 3.41 5.75
CA TRP A 115 12.56 2.52 6.31
C TRP A 115 11.27 2.53 5.47
N ASN A 116 10.89 3.69 4.93
CA ASN A 116 9.74 3.78 4.04
C ASN A 116 10.03 3.09 2.70
N VAL A 117 11.25 3.22 2.16
CA VAL A 117 11.68 2.49 0.95
C VAL A 117 11.51 0.97 1.12
N VAL A 118 11.95 0.43 2.26
CA VAL A 118 11.81 -1.01 2.55
C VAL A 118 10.33 -1.40 2.62
N GLY A 119 9.51 -0.61 3.31
CA GLY A 119 8.06 -0.83 3.38
C GLY A 119 7.39 -0.83 2.00
N ASP A 120 7.70 0.15 1.17
CA ASP A 120 7.17 0.28 -0.19
C ASP A 120 7.57 -0.91 -1.07
N ILE A 121 8.82 -1.38 -0.99
CA ILE A 121 9.29 -2.56 -1.73
C ILE A 121 8.53 -3.81 -1.29
N LEU A 122 8.41 -4.04 0.03
CA LEU A 122 7.71 -5.20 0.56
C LEU A 122 6.24 -5.20 0.11
N PHE A 123 5.56 -4.07 0.24
CA PHE A 123 4.16 -3.94 -0.17
C PHE A 123 3.99 -4.12 -1.69
N PHE A 124 4.88 -3.54 -2.49
CA PHE A 124 4.89 -3.72 -3.93
C PHE A 124 5.03 -5.20 -4.31
N LEU A 125 5.95 -5.93 -3.69
CA LEU A 125 6.12 -7.37 -3.94
C LEU A 125 4.88 -8.17 -3.53
N MET A 126 4.28 -7.85 -2.38
CA MET A 126 3.04 -8.51 -1.92
C MET A 126 1.88 -8.34 -2.90
N VAL A 127 1.78 -7.21 -3.62
CA VAL A 127 0.76 -6.99 -4.64
C VAL A 127 1.15 -7.62 -5.98
N MET A 128 2.41 -7.43 -6.40
CA MET A 128 2.86 -7.84 -7.74
C MET A 128 3.05 -9.33 -7.89
N MET A 129 3.37 -10.07 -6.82
CA MET A 129 3.39 -11.54 -6.86
C MET A 129 2.05 -12.11 -7.37
N PRO A 130 0.89 -11.83 -6.75
CA PRO A 130 -0.42 -12.20 -7.27
C PRO A 130 -0.64 -11.83 -8.74
N VAL A 131 -0.26 -10.61 -9.14
CA VAL A 131 -0.44 -10.11 -10.50
C VAL A 131 0.39 -10.94 -11.50
N CYS A 132 1.65 -11.21 -11.20
CA CYS A 132 2.53 -11.99 -12.05
C CYS A 132 2.06 -13.46 -12.17
N PHE A 133 1.71 -14.10 -11.05
CA PHE A 133 1.30 -15.51 -11.05
C PHE A 133 -0.08 -15.74 -11.67
N THR A 134 -0.97 -14.75 -11.64
CA THR A 134 -2.31 -14.87 -12.26
C THR A 134 -2.34 -14.41 -13.72
N ARG A 135 -1.24 -13.88 -14.29
CA ARG A 135 -1.20 -13.36 -15.67
C ARG A 135 -1.77 -14.33 -16.71
N ARG A 136 -1.47 -15.63 -16.59
CA ARG A 136 -1.96 -16.67 -17.52
C ARG A 136 -3.48 -16.88 -17.42
N ASP A 137 -4.05 -16.78 -16.22
CA ASP A 137 -5.49 -16.90 -16.00
C ASP A 137 -6.28 -15.81 -16.72
N PHE A 138 -5.77 -14.57 -16.72
CA PHE A 138 -6.40 -13.44 -17.39
C PHE A 138 -6.17 -13.46 -18.91
N ALA A 139 -5.00 -13.92 -19.38
CA ALA A 139 -4.73 -14.07 -20.81
C ALA A 139 -5.67 -15.08 -21.49
N ASN A 140 -6.01 -16.18 -20.79
CA ASN A 140 -6.94 -17.20 -21.29
C ASN A 140 -8.40 -16.76 -21.23
N ALA A 141 -8.77 -15.94 -20.24
CA ALA A 141 -10.11 -15.37 -20.12
C ALA A 141 -10.44 -14.41 -21.27
N ASN A 142 -9.43 -13.74 -21.85
CA ASN A 142 -9.61 -12.81 -22.95
C ASN A 142 -9.77 -13.49 -24.33
N LYS A 143 -9.62 -14.83 -24.39
CA LYS A 143 -9.77 -15.65 -25.61
C LYS A 143 -11.15 -16.34 -25.68
N ARG A 144 -11.96 -16.24 -24.64
CA ARG A 144 -13.33 -16.75 -24.58
C ARG A 144 -14.30 -15.59 -24.72
#